data_AF-A0A3N5SK24-F1
#
_entry.id   AF-A0A3N5SK24-F1
#
_cell.length_a   1.000
_cell.length_b   1.000
_cell.length_c   1.000
_cell.angle_alpha   90.00
_cell.angle_beta   90.00
_cell.angle_gamma   90.00
#
_symmetry.space_group_name_H-M   'P 1'
#
loop_
_entity.id
_entity.type
_entity.pdbx_description
1 polymer ?
#
loop_
_entity_poly.entity_id
_entity_poly.type
_entity_poly.pdbx_seq_one_letter_code
_entity_poly.pdbx_strand_id
1 'polypeptide(L)'
;MTVFLGMLAGISLLAFINHFFISLRLNWNSLHLRFSAVCLTSMVYTLCTMLEYQTTSIDCYFNLLRVQMFAVSFFMTAAILFTATYTGGRITKPAAAFIGLINLFMIARLFHPTTLTFADP
;
A
#
# COMPACT_ATOMS: atom_id res chain seq x y z
N MET A 1 8.51 -19.24 6.75
CA MET A 1 8.04 -18.10 5.91
C MET A 1 7.29 -17.06 6.72
N THR A 2 6.26 -17.44 7.49
CA THR A 2 5.43 -16.53 8.30
C THR A 2 6.21 -15.70 9.32
N VAL A 3 7.20 -16.29 10.01
CA VAL A 3 8.05 -15.57 10.96
C VAL A 3 8.84 -14.43 10.29
N PHE A 4 9.42 -14.69 9.12
CA PHE A 4 10.18 -13.69 8.36
C PHE A 4 9.31 -12.52 7.91
N LEU A 5 8.12 -12.81 7.39
CA LEU A 5 7.16 -11.78 6.99
C LEU A 5 6.66 -10.99 8.21
N GLY A 6 6.47 -11.65 9.36
CA GLY A 6 6.11 -10.97 10.60
C GLY A 6 7.18 -9.99 11.06
N MET A 7 8.46 -10.37 10.98
CA MET A 7 9.58 -9.48 11.25
C MET A 7 9.62 -8.30 10.27
N LEU A 8 9.43 -8.55 8.98
CA LEU A 8 9.40 -7.50 7.94
C LEU A 8 8.24 -6.51 8.16
N ALA A 9 7.05 -7.01 8.52
CA ALA A 9 5.91 -6.17 8.88
C ALA A 9 6.23 -5.33 10.12
N GLY A 10 6.86 -5.91 11.14
CA GLY A 10 7.28 -5.20 12.35
C GLY A 10 8.30 -4.09 12.08
N ILE A 11 9.32 -4.37 11.26
CA ILE A 11 10.33 -3.37 10.85
C ILE A 11 9.68 -2.26 10.03
N SER A 12 8.77 -2.61 9.11
CA SER A 12 8.02 -1.64 8.31
C SER A 12 7.13 -0.75 9.19
N LEU A 13 6.46 -1.32 10.19
CA LEU A 13 5.67 -0.57 11.17
C LEU A 13 6.54 0.40 11.98
N LEU A 14 7.68 -0.06 12.48
CA LEU A 14 8.62 0.77 13.23
C LEU A 14 9.12 1.95 12.38
N ALA A 15 9.50 1.69 11.12
CA ALA A 15 9.93 2.72 10.18
C ALA A 15 8.81 3.72 9.86
N PHE A 16 7.59 3.25 9.66
CA PHE A 16 6.40 4.10 9.50
C PHE A 16 6.24 5.03 10.70
N ILE A 17 6.18 4.48 11.91
CA ILE A 17 5.99 5.25 13.16
C ILE A 17 7.08 6.31 13.28
N ASN A 18 8.35 5.91 13.16
CA ASN A 18 9.48 6.81 13.35
C ASN A 18 9.45 7.97 12.33
N HIS A 19 9.31 7.67 11.03
CA HIS A 19 9.30 8.71 10.00
C HIS A 19 8.05 9.58 10.04
N PHE A 20 6.90 9.02 10.43
CA PHE A 20 5.69 9.79 10.62
C PHE A 20 5.89 10.84 11.73
N PHE A 21 6.40 10.43 12.90
CA PHE A 21 6.69 11.33 14.02
C PHE A 21 7.79 12.36 13.69
N ILE A 22 8.83 11.97 12.96
CA ILE A 22 9.83 12.92 12.47
C ILE A 22 9.18 13.95 11.54
N SER A 23 8.28 13.52 10.63
CA SER A 23 7.57 14.44 9.76
C SER A 23 6.75 15.47 10.56
N LEU A 24 6.07 15.04 11.62
CA LEU A 24 5.29 15.92 12.49
C LEU A 24 6.18 16.94 13.21
N ARG A 25 7.31 16.48 13.78
CA ARG A 25 8.28 17.36 14.45
C ARG A 25 8.91 18.39 13.51
N LEU A 26 9.06 18.04 12.24
CA LEU A 26 9.58 18.91 11.19
C LEU A 26 8.47 19.63 10.40
N ASN A 27 7.33 19.91 11.05
CA ASN A 27 6.19 20.63 10.48
C ASN A 27 5.67 20.01 9.18
N TRP A 28 5.29 18.73 9.25
CA TRP A 28 4.79 17.94 8.11
C TRP A 28 5.80 17.84 6.96
N ASN A 29 7.07 17.58 7.29
CA ASN A 29 8.11 17.42 6.28
C ASN A 29 7.72 16.35 5.24
N SER A 30 7.60 16.79 3.99
CA SER A 30 7.05 15.95 2.92
C SER A 30 7.88 14.71 2.60
N LEU A 31 9.22 14.75 2.79
CA LEU A 31 10.09 13.62 2.52
C LEU A 31 9.83 12.48 3.50
N HIS A 32 9.84 12.80 4.80
CA HIS A 32 9.57 11.83 5.86
C HIS A 32 8.13 11.31 5.80
N LEU A 33 7.17 12.18 5.48
CA LEU A 33 5.77 11.78 5.33
C LEU A 33 5.60 10.77 4.18
N ARG A 34 6.19 11.04 3.00
CA ARG A 34 6.12 10.13 1.85
C ARG A 34 6.81 8.80 2.12
N PHE A 35 7.98 8.83 2.77
CA PHE A 35 8.66 7.60 3.18
C PHE A 35 7.83 6.79 4.18
N SER A 36 7.19 7.45 5.15
CA SER A 36 6.31 6.77 6.10
C SER A 36 5.15 6.06 5.39
N ALA A 37 4.59 6.65 4.32
CA ALA A 37 3.54 6.03 3.52
C ALA A 37 4.04 4.79 2.75
N VAL A 38 5.29 4.80 2.26
CA VAL A 38 5.94 3.62 1.66
C VAL A 38 6.03 2.49 2.69
N CYS A 39 6.49 2.79 3.91
CA CYS A 39 6.59 1.81 4.99
C CYS A 39 5.22 1.24 5.39
N LEU A 40 4.20 2.09 5.51
CA LEU A 40 2.85 1.67 5.88
C LEU A 40 2.23 0.73 4.84
N THR A 41 2.34 1.08 3.56
CA THR A 41 1.77 0.28 2.45
C THR A 41 2.50 -1.05 2.29
N SER A 42 3.83 -1.06 2.45
CA SER A 42 4.64 -2.29 2.52
C SER A 42 4.22 -3.19 3.68
N MET A 43 3.97 -2.62 4.87
CA MET A 43 3.48 -3.35 6.03
C MET A 43 2.13 -4.01 5.75
N VAL A 44 1.16 -3.25 5.22
CA VAL A 44 -0.18 -3.78 4.89
C VAL A 44 -0.07 -4.95 3.90
N TYR A 45 0.69 -4.79 2.83
CA TYR A 45 0.92 -5.87 1.86
C TYR A 45 1.53 -7.12 2.51
N THR A 46 2.53 -6.93 3.37
CA THR A 46 3.21 -8.03 4.06
C THR A 46 2.26 -8.78 4.99
N LEU A 47 1.43 -8.07 5.75
CA LEU A 47 0.41 -8.67 6.62
C LEU A 47 -0.64 -9.45 5.82
N CYS A 48 -1.14 -8.88 4.70
CA CYS A 48 -2.08 -9.61 3.85
C CYS A 48 -1.46 -10.88 3.26
N THR A 49 -0.19 -10.83 2.86
CA THR A 49 0.53 -12.00 2.34
C THR A 49 0.69 -13.08 3.41
N MET A 50 0.92 -12.70 4.67
CA MET A 50 0.95 -13.67 5.78
C MET A 50 -0.40 -14.35 5.99
N LEU A 51 -1.48 -13.58 5.95
CA LEU A 51 -2.84 -14.10 6.09
C LEU A 51 -3.26 -14.96 4.89
N GLU A 52 -2.76 -14.65 3.70
CA GLU A 52 -3.01 -15.41 2.46
C GLU A 52 -2.46 -16.82 2.59
N TYR A 53 -1.23 -16.98 3.10
CA TYR A 53 -0.63 -18.30 3.32
C TYR A 53 -1.36 -19.18 4.35
N GLN A 54 -2.23 -18.60 5.17
CA GLN A 54 -3.01 -19.32 6.18
C GLN A 54 -4.48 -19.47 5.78
N THR A 55 -4.88 -18.86 4.66
CA THR A 55 -6.26 -18.82 4.21
C THR A 55 -6.66 -20.13 3.52
N THR A 56 -7.79 -20.68 3.95
CA THR A 56 -8.41 -21.87 3.35
C THR A 56 -9.74 -21.55 2.64
N SER A 57 -10.27 -20.33 2.83
CA SER A 57 -11.50 -19.86 2.18
C SER A 57 -11.17 -19.08 0.90
N ILE A 58 -11.81 -19.45 -0.21
CA ILE A 58 -11.66 -18.75 -1.49
C ILE A 58 -12.13 -17.30 -1.42
N ASP A 59 -13.20 -17.02 -0.67
CA ASP A 59 -13.70 -15.66 -0.47
C ASP A 59 -12.72 -14.81 0.31
N CYS A 60 -12.12 -15.37 1.37
CA CYS A 60 -11.07 -14.72 2.13
C CYS A 60 -9.84 -14.44 1.26
N TYR A 61 -9.46 -15.40 0.41
CA TYR A 61 -8.34 -15.26 -0.53
C TYR A 61 -8.55 -14.08 -1.50
N PHE A 62 -9.73 -14.00 -2.12
CA PHE A 62 -10.07 -12.87 -3.00
C PHE A 62 -10.09 -11.53 -2.27
N ASN A 63 -10.57 -11.50 -1.02
CA ASN A 63 -10.54 -10.29 -0.21
C ASN A 63 -9.10 -9.85 0.11
N LEU A 64 -8.21 -10.77 0.46
CA LEU A 64 -6.80 -10.48 0.71
C LEU A 64 -6.10 -9.96 -0.56
N LEU A 65 -6.33 -10.59 -1.71
CA LEU A 65 -5.80 -10.13 -3.00
C LEU A 65 -6.24 -8.69 -3.33
N ARG A 66 -7.49 -8.32 -3.03
CA ARG A 66 -7.97 -6.94 -3.23
C ARG A 66 -7.22 -5.94 -2.38
N VAL A 67 -7.01 -6.27 -1.11
CA VAL A 67 -6.26 -5.41 -0.19
C VAL A 67 -4.79 -5.33 -0.62
N GLN A 68 -4.19 -6.42 -1.11
CA GLN A 68 -2.83 -6.42 -1.65
C GLN A 68 -2.72 -5.54 -2.91
N MET A 69 -3.65 -5.63 -3.86
CA MET A 69 -3.68 -4.76 -5.05
C MET A 69 -3.77 -3.28 -4.66
N PHE A 70 -4.61 -2.95 -3.69
CA PHE A 70 -4.71 -1.61 -3.12
C PHE A 70 -3.38 -1.17 -2.49
N ALA A 71 -2.79 -2.01 -1.62
CA ALA A 71 -1.52 -1.72 -0.95
C ALA A 71 -0.39 -1.49 -1.96
N VAL A 72 -0.31 -2.28 -3.04
CA VAL A 72 0.69 -2.12 -4.11
C VAL A 72 0.49 -0.82 -4.88
N SER A 73 -0.74 -0.47 -5.24
CA SER A 73 -1.02 0.80 -5.93
C SER A 73 -0.58 2.00 -5.11
N PHE A 74 -0.91 2.00 -3.82
CA PHE A 74 -0.53 3.07 -2.90
C PHE A 74 0.97 3.07 -2.60
N PHE A 75 1.60 1.90 -2.51
CA PHE A 75 3.05 1.76 -2.39
C PHE A 75 3.76 2.42 -3.57
N MET A 76 3.36 2.08 -4.80
CA MET A 76 3.97 2.65 -6.01
C MET A 76 3.78 4.16 -6.07
N THR A 77 2.60 4.65 -5.69
CA THR A 77 2.31 6.09 -5.58
C THR A 77 3.23 6.77 -4.56
N ALA A 78 3.31 6.21 -3.35
CA ALA A 78 4.15 6.75 -2.27
C ALA A 78 5.64 6.73 -2.66
N ALA A 79 6.09 5.67 -3.33
CA ALA A 79 7.47 5.52 -3.79
C ALA A 79 7.82 6.56 -4.87
N ILE A 80 6.96 6.76 -5.88
CA ILE A 80 7.15 7.80 -6.91
C ILE A 80 7.22 9.18 -6.26
N LEU A 81 6.30 9.48 -5.34
CA LEU A 81 6.28 10.75 -4.62
C LEU A 81 7.54 10.93 -3.76
N PHE A 82 7.96 9.89 -3.05
CA PHE A 82 9.17 9.90 -2.24
C PHE A 82 10.40 10.19 -3.10
N THR A 83 10.60 9.45 -4.19
CA THR A 83 11.73 9.64 -5.10
C THR A 83 11.73 11.03 -5.72
N ALA A 84 10.56 11.56 -6.12
CA ALA A 84 10.45 12.93 -6.62
C ALA A 84 10.90 13.96 -5.56
N THR A 85 10.45 13.84 -4.30
CA THR A 85 10.92 14.74 -3.23
C THR A 85 12.41 14.58 -2.97
N TYR A 86 12.89 13.35 -2.89
CA TYR A 86 14.28 13.04 -2.55
C TYR A 86 15.26 13.59 -3.58
N THR A 87 14.91 13.50 -4.87
CA THR A 87 15.74 14.00 -5.99
C THR A 87 15.53 15.48 -6.29
N GLY A 88 14.60 16.16 -5.60
CA GLY A 88 14.17 17.52 -5.96
C GLY A 88 13.38 17.61 -7.27
N GLY A 89 13.01 16.46 -7.84
CA GLY A 89 12.18 16.36 -9.04
C GLY A 89 10.74 16.81 -8.79
N ARG A 90 10.05 17.17 -9.88
CA ARG A 90 8.63 17.54 -9.85
C ARG A 90 7.82 16.55 -10.67
N ILE A 91 6.72 16.07 -10.10
CA ILE A 91 5.73 15.31 -10.85
C ILE A 91 4.98 16.27 -11.77
N THR A 92 4.90 15.94 -13.05
CA THR A 92 4.15 16.74 -14.02
C THR A 92 2.65 16.65 -13.73
N LYS A 93 1.88 17.70 -14.05
CA LYS A 93 0.42 17.70 -13.85
C LYS A 93 -0.28 16.48 -14.48
N PRO A 94 0.07 16.02 -15.69
CA PRO A 94 -0.51 14.80 -16.27
C PRO A 94 -0.19 13.54 -15.47
N ALA A 95 1.05 13.39 -15.01
CA ALA A 95 1.44 12.23 -14.20
C ALA A 95 0.71 12.22 -12.85
N ALA A 96 0.54 13.38 -12.21
CA ALA A 96 -0.23 13.50 -10.97
C ALA A 96 -1.71 13.12 -11.18
N ALA A 97 -2.32 13.57 -12.28
CA ALA A 97 -3.70 13.20 -12.63
C ALA A 97 -3.84 11.69 -12.87
N PHE A 98 -2.88 11.08 -13.58
CA PHE A 98 -2.87 9.65 -13.84
C PHE A 98 -2.70 8.82 -12.56
N ILE A 99 -1.79 9.22 -11.67
CA ILE A 99 -1.63 8.63 -10.33
C ILE A 99 -2.94 8.74 -9.53
N GLY A 100 -3.58 9.91 -9.55
CA GLY A 100 -4.88 10.11 -8.89
C GLY A 100 -5.96 9.18 -9.44
N LEU A 101 -6.04 9.02 -10.76
CA LEU A 101 -7.01 8.17 -11.43
C LEU A 101 -6.79 6.68 -11.10
N ILE A 102 -5.53 6.20 -11.09
CA ILE A 102 -5.21 4.83 -10.67
C ILE A 102 -5.63 4.59 -9.22
N ASN A 103 -5.29 5.48 -8.29
CA ASN A 103 -5.65 5.30 -6.89
C ASN A 103 -7.17 5.34 -6.69
N LEU A 104 -7.88 6.23 -7.39
CA LEU A 104 -9.34 6.28 -7.35
C LEU A 104 -9.95 4.96 -7.87
N PHE A 105 -9.45 4.44 -8.99
CA PHE A 105 -9.87 3.17 -9.54
C PHE A 105 -9.63 2.02 -8.54
N MET A 106 -8.47 1.99 -7.88
CA MET A 106 -8.15 0.96 -6.89
C MET A 106 -8.99 1.05 -5.63
N ILE A 107 -9.32 2.27 -5.16
CA ILE A 107 -10.30 2.49 -4.08
C ILE A 107 -11.67 1.94 -4.50
N ALA A 108 -12.13 2.26 -5.71
CA ALA A 108 -13.42 1.75 -6.20
C ALA A 108 -13.45 0.22 -6.27
N ARG A 109 -12.33 -0.40 -6.70
CA ARG A 109 -12.19 -1.87 -6.76
C ARG A 109 -12.14 -2.52 -5.39
N LEU A 110 -11.66 -1.82 -4.35
CA LEU A 110 -11.65 -2.33 -2.98
C LEU A 110 -13.07 -2.57 -2.45
N PHE A 111 -14.03 -1.70 -2.81
CA PHE A 111 -15.41 -1.78 -2.35
C PHE A 111 -16.36 -2.51 -3.33
N HIS A 112 -15.88 -2.87 -4.52
CA HIS A 112 -16.72 -3.55 -5.50
C HIS A 112 -17.03 -4.99 -5.04
N PRO A 113 -18.30 -5.43 -5.08
CA PRO A 113 -18.66 -6.82 -4.74
C PRO A 113 -17.92 -7.81 -5.65
N THR A 114 -17.36 -8.88 -5.09
CA THR A 114 -16.96 -10.05 -5.89
C THR A 114 -18.19 -10.90 -6.02
N THR A 115 -18.91 -10.75 -7.13
CA THR A 115 -19.83 -11.81 -7.56
C THR A 115 -18.98 -12.83 -8.30
N LEU A 116 -18.62 -13.92 -7.63
CA LEU A 116 -18.27 -15.15 -8.33
C LEU A 116 -19.59 -15.71 -8.87
N THR A 117 -20.03 -15.24 -10.04
CA THR A 117 -21.00 -16.00 -10.82
C THR A 117 -20.24 -17.18 -11.39
N PHE A 118 -20.18 -18.26 -10.62
CA PHE A 118 -19.99 -19.57 -11.24
C PHE A 118 -21.19 -19.74 -12.15
N ALA A 119 -20.95 -19.74 -13.47
CA ALA A 119 -21.92 -20.35 -14.36
C ALA A 119 -21.96 -21.82 -13.92
N ASP A 120 -23.01 -22.21 -13.22
CA ASP A 120 -23.27 -23.62 -12.95
C ASP A 120 -23.24 -24.35 -14.31
N PRO A 121 -22.58 -25.51 -14.39
CA PRO A 121 -22.39 -26.25 -15.65
C PRO A 121 -23.72 -26.67 -16.31
#